data_AF-A0A8T3MDH4-F1
#
_entry.id   AF-A0A8T3MDH4-F1
#
_cell.length_a   1.000
_cell.length_b   1.000
_cell.length_c   1.000
_cell.angle_alpha   90.00
_cell.angle_beta   90.00
_cell.angle_gamma   90.00
#
_symmetry.space_group_name_H-M   'P 1'
#
loop_
_entity.id
_entity.type
_entity.pdbx_description
1 polymer ?
#
loop_
_entity_poly.entity_id
_entity_poly.type
_entity_poly.pdbx_seq_one_letter_code
_entity_poly.pdbx_strand_id
1 'polypeptide(L)'
;MIASSTVERIRPTLERLAHAVAWFLGAVLIALGSAGVVSGLDHQPGTAERPELTWAADRAVRRTLAAATDELAAISRQVDAIGVQGRGALAALAARQFETLETAVSEGGLLVGEVRDRSARLRGRLEAMDEFGLGAEMRLSAANRERHARLLAALRSTDGLPGAWARLASGGLSGARLSALLARHDELIASAIEAGRGGAFQAAIEEIDAAAAALDDADRLRAQLANTSDVGTLEEWLRRNRDYDTALRNLYEASAASPAFKTAEVRRAIRAEREAREQLPGNTNGLVIIMADIAQGGLNQAIIGVEQARGELSAALAELRASESGPGPAAPSSPPAASVPPSSRPAASAAP
;
A
#
# COMPACT_ATOMS: atom_id res chain seq x y z
N MET A 1 47.72 32.45 80.43
CA MET A 1 47.77 31.58 79.23
C MET A 1 46.60 30.61 79.32
N ILE A 2 45.90 30.33 78.21
CA ILE A 2 44.68 29.49 78.07
C ILE A 2 43.35 30.24 78.27
N ALA A 3 42.93 31.04 77.28
CA ALA A 3 41.51 31.39 77.02
C ALA A 3 41.37 32.12 75.67
N SER A 4 41.80 31.50 74.56
CA SER A 4 41.65 32.10 73.23
C SER A 4 41.61 31.08 72.08
N SER A 5 41.06 29.87 72.32
CA SER A 5 41.04 28.81 71.30
C SER A 5 39.64 28.23 71.00
N THR A 6 38.59 28.69 71.68
CA THR A 6 37.24 28.14 71.51
C THR A 6 36.38 28.93 70.52
N VAL A 7 36.61 30.24 70.35
CA VAL A 7 35.80 31.10 69.47
C VAL A 7 36.17 30.94 67.99
N GLU A 8 37.44 30.64 67.69
CA GLU A 8 37.95 30.50 66.31
C GLU A 8 37.53 29.20 65.63
N ARG A 9 37.04 28.22 66.40
CA ARG A 9 36.65 26.90 65.91
C ARG A 9 35.16 26.80 65.53
N ILE A 10 34.33 27.76 65.93
CA ILE A 10 32.87 27.78 65.67
C ILE A 10 32.53 28.62 64.43
N ARG A 11 33.39 29.57 64.05
CA ARG A 11 33.22 30.42 62.86
C ARG A 11 33.12 29.64 61.54
N PRO A 12 34.00 28.67 61.22
CA PRO A 12 33.92 27.95 59.95
C PRO A 12 32.71 27.00 59.89
N THR A 13 32.22 26.52 61.02
CA THR A 13 30.99 25.72 61.10
C THR A 13 29.74 26.57 60.92
N LEU A 14 29.69 27.80 61.47
CA LEU A 14 28.60 28.75 61.23
C LEU A 14 28.56 29.24 59.78
N GLU A 15 29.70 29.50 59.15
CA GLU A 15 29.76 29.91 57.74
C GLU A 15 29.30 28.78 56.81
N ARG A 16 29.69 27.52 57.08
CA ARG A 16 29.19 26.36 56.35
C ARG A 16 27.70 26.13 56.56
N LEU A 17 27.20 26.32 57.78
CA LEU A 17 25.77 26.19 58.07
C LEU A 17 24.96 27.29 57.36
N ALA A 18 25.42 28.54 57.40
CA ALA A 18 24.79 29.65 56.70
C ALA A 18 24.79 29.44 55.18
N HIS A 19 25.89 28.94 54.62
CA HIS A 19 25.97 28.62 53.20
C HIS A 19 25.04 27.44 52.82
N ALA A 20 24.98 26.40 53.65
CA ALA A 20 24.07 25.27 53.45
C ALA A 20 22.60 25.70 53.55
N VAL A 21 22.25 26.56 54.50
CA VAL A 21 20.89 27.12 54.65
C VAL A 21 20.54 28.03 53.47
N ALA A 22 21.45 28.91 53.03
CA ALA A 22 21.24 29.77 51.87
C ALA A 22 21.08 28.96 50.58
N TRP A 23 21.89 27.91 50.41
CA TRP A 23 21.78 27.00 49.27
C TRP A 23 20.47 26.22 49.29
N PHE A 24 20.06 25.72 50.46
CA PHE A 24 18.77 25.03 50.64
C PHE A 24 17.59 25.96 50.33
N LEU A 25 17.60 27.20 50.83
CA LEU A 25 16.59 28.22 50.50
C LEU A 25 16.53 28.53 49.01
N GLY A 26 17.69 28.64 48.35
CA GLY A 26 17.78 28.81 46.90
C GLY A 26 17.19 27.62 46.14
N ALA A 27 17.52 26.39 46.53
CA ALA A 27 16.97 25.18 45.92
C ALA A 27 15.45 25.06 46.13
N VAL A 28 14.95 25.40 47.31
CA VAL A 28 13.51 25.42 47.62
C VAL A 28 12.78 26.46 46.77
N LEU A 29 13.32 27.68 46.60
CA LEU A 29 12.70 28.70 45.75
C LEU A 29 12.68 28.31 44.27
N ILE A 30 13.75 27.68 43.77
CA ILE A 30 13.81 27.16 42.40
C ILE A 30 12.79 26.03 42.22
N ALA A 31 12.68 25.12 43.19
CA ALA A 31 11.73 24.01 43.16
C ALA A 31 10.27 24.47 43.25
N LEU A 32 9.96 25.47 44.10
CA LEU A 32 8.62 26.06 44.15
C LEU A 32 8.31 26.85 42.87
N GLY A 33 9.29 27.56 42.31
CA GLY A 33 9.14 28.26 41.03
C GLY A 33 8.87 27.32 39.86
N SER A 34 9.61 26.20 39.77
CA SER A 34 9.41 25.21 38.72
C SER A 34 8.11 24.41 38.92
N ALA A 35 7.76 24.05 40.15
CA ALA A 35 6.48 23.40 40.45
C ALA A 35 5.28 24.32 40.15
N GLY A 36 5.39 25.63 40.41
CA GLY A 36 4.36 26.61 40.06
C GLY A 36 4.18 26.79 38.55
N VAL A 37 5.27 26.74 37.77
CA VAL A 37 5.20 26.77 36.31
C VAL A 37 4.63 25.47 35.74
N VAL A 38 5.05 24.31 36.25
CA VAL A 38 4.51 23.00 35.83
C VAL A 38 3.02 22.89 36.18
N SER A 39 2.63 23.27 37.40
CA SER A 39 1.23 23.29 37.82
C SER A 39 0.38 24.30 37.03
N GLY A 40 0.95 25.48 36.72
CA GLY A 40 0.30 26.46 35.85
C GLY A 40 0.14 25.99 34.40
N LEU A 41 1.08 25.19 33.90
CA LEU A 41 1.01 24.54 32.58
C LEU A 41 -0.05 23.42 32.57
N ASP A 42 -0.17 22.64 33.64
CA ASP A 42 -1.18 21.58 33.77
C ASP A 42 -2.62 22.12 33.77
N HIS A 43 -2.84 23.38 34.17
CA HIS A 43 -4.18 24.01 34.23
C HIS A 43 -4.50 24.97 33.06
N GLN A 44 -3.71 24.91 31.98
CA GLN A 44 -3.98 25.69 30.78
C GLN A 44 -5.27 25.23 30.08
N PRO A 45 -5.98 26.14 29.38
CA PRO A 45 -7.08 25.73 28.51
C PRO A 45 -6.61 24.67 27.51
N GLY A 46 -7.37 23.59 27.34
CA GLY A 46 -7.03 22.49 26.42
C GLY A 46 -6.35 21.27 27.07
N THR A 47 -6.01 21.32 28.36
CA THR A 47 -5.57 20.16 29.15
C THR A 47 -6.76 19.37 29.73
N ALA A 48 -6.52 18.11 30.11
CA ALA A 48 -7.53 17.24 30.69
C ALA A 48 -8.04 17.70 32.06
N GLU A 49 -7.29 18.59 32.73
CA GLU A 49 -7.60 19.12 34.07
C GLU A 49 -8.68 20.21 34.05
N ARG A 50 -8.90 20.90 32.92
CA ARG A 50 -9.93 21.95 32.77
C ARG A 50 -10.84 21.78 31.54
N PRO A 51 -11.56 20.66 31.43
CA PRO A 51 -12.42 20.36 30.28
C PRO A 51 -13.58 21.36 30.12
N GLU A 52 -13.95 22.09 31.17
CA GLU A 52 -14.98 23.12 31.14
C GLU A 52 -14.63 24.30 30.22
N LEU A 53 -13.34 24.56 30.00
CA LEU A 53 -12.88 25.69 29.18
C LEU A 53 -13.01 25.42 27.67
N THR A 54 -12.93 24.15 27.25
CA THR A 54 -13.06 23.75 25.84
C THR A 54 -14.42 23.17 25.50
N TRP A 55 -15.26 22.88 26.50
CA TRP A 55 -16.52 22.14 26.34
C TRP A 55 -17.47 22.68 25.27
N ALA A 56 -17.64 24.00 25.20
CA ALA A 56 -18.56 24.62 24.25
C ALA A 56 -18.08 24.45 22.80
N ALA A 57 -16.80 24.71 22.53
CA ALA A 57 -16.19 24.53 21.22
C ALA A 57 -16.09 23.04 20.85
N ASP A 58 -15.75 22.19 21.81
CA ASP A 58 -15.71 20.73 21.62
C ASP A 58 -17.09 20.17 21.24
N ARG A 59 -18.18 20.67 21.84
CA ARG A 59 -19.54 20.30 21.44
C ARG A 59 -19.88 20.79 20.04
N ALA A 60 -19.42 21.98 19.66
CA ALA A 60 -19.70 22.55 18.34
C ALA A 60 -19.09 21.70 17.21
N VAL A 61 -17.84 21.23 17.37
CA VAL A 61 -17.15 20.46 16.32
C VAL A 61 -17.46 18.96 16.32
N ARG A 62 -18.00 18.41 17.42
CA ARG A 62 -18.20 16.97 17.62
C ARG A 62 -18.97 16.30 16.48
N ARG A 63 -20.10 16.90 16.09
CA ARG A 63 -20.97 16.33 15.05
C ARG A 63 -20.27 16.32 13.68
N THR A 64 -19.51 17.37 13.39
CA THR A 64 -18.76 17.51 12.13
C THR A 64 -17.63 16.48 12.06
N LEU A 65 -16.85 16.30 13.13
CA LEU A 65 -15.79 15.29 13.19
C LEU A 65 -16.34 13.86 13.15
N ALA A 66 -17.51 13.60 13.77
CA ALA A 66 -18.19 12.31 13.66
C ALA A 66 -18.62 12.02 12.21
N ALA A 67 -19.30 12.96 11.55
CA ALA A 67 -19.69 12.81 10.15
C ALA A 67 -18.48 12.64 9.22
N ALA A 68 -17.38 13.36 9.46
CA ALA A 68 -16.13 13.18 8.73
C ALA A 68 -15.53 11.77 8.91
N THR A 69 -15.68 11.18 10.10
CA THR A 69 -15.22 9.81 10.38
C THR A 69 -16.06 8.77 9.65
N ASP A 70 -17.39 8.96 9.61
CA ASP A 70 -18.29 8.10 8.84
C ASP A 70 -18.01 8.17 7.33
N GLU A 71 -17.69 9.36 6.82
CA GLU A 71 -17.32 9.55 5.41
C GLU A 71 -15.95 8.93 5.08
N LEU A 72 -14.96 9.07 5.98
CA LEU A 72 -13.69 8.35 5.84
C LEU A 72 -13.91 6.82 5.84
N ALA A 73 -14.84 6.31 6.65
CA ALA A 73 -15.21 4.90 6.63
C ALA A 73 -15.88 4.48 5.31
N ALA A 74 -16.64 5.36 4.68
CA ALA A 74 -17.19 5.12 3.34
C ALA A 74 -16.09 5.10 2.27
N ILE A 75 -15.13 6.02 2.33
CA ILE A 75 -13.94 6.03 1.45
C ILE A 75 -13.13 4.73 1.63
N SER A 76 -12.89 4.30 2.87
CA SER A 76 -12.19 3.05 3.18
C SER A 76 -12.84 1.82 2.54
N ARG A 77 -14.18 1.71 2.60
CA ARG A 77 -14.91 0.63 1.90
C ARG A 77 -14.76 0.67 0.37
N GLN A 78 -14.66 1.87 -0.21
CA GLN A 78 -14.42 2.00 -1.65
C GLN A 78 -12.98 1.59 -2.00
N VAL A 79 -12.00 1.89 -1.15
CA VAL A 79 -10.62 1.39 -1.31
C VAL A 79 -10.55 -0.13 -1.19
N ASP A 80 -11.31 -0.74 -0.28
CA ASP A 80 -11.46 -2.21 -0.24
C ASP A 80 -11.98 -2.77 -1.57
N ALA A 81 -12.99 -2.12 -2.16
CA ALA A 81 -13.56 -2.52 -3.45
C ALA A 81 -12.55 -2.36 -4.60
N ILE A 82 -11.73 -1.30 -4.59
CA ILE A 82 -10.61 -1.15 -5.55
C ILE A 82 -9.64 -2.33 -5.42
N GLY A 83 -9.30 -2.75 -4.20
CA GLY A 83 -8.46 -3.92 -3.96
C GLY A 83 -9.06 -5.23 -4.50
N VAL A 84 -10.38 -5.40 -4.40
CA VAL A 84 -11.10 -6.53 -5.01
C VAL A 84 -10.97 -6.50 -6.53
N GLN A 85 -11.21 -5.35 -7.16
CA GLN A 85 -11.07 -5.19 -8.61
C GLN A 85 -9.63 -5.43 -9.09
N GLY A 86 -8.63 -4.94 -8.34
CA GLY A 86 -7.22 -5.16 -8.65
C GLY A 86 -6.84 -6.65 -8.63
N ARG A 87 -7.28 -7.41 -7.61
CA ARG A 87 -7.08 -8.87 -7.56
C ARG A 87 -7.87 -9.61 -8.65
N GLY A 88 -9.09 -9.16 -8.95
CA GLY A 88 -9.91 -9.70 -10.03
C GLY A 88 -9.25 -9.54 -11.40
N ALA A 89 -8.70 -8.36 -11.68
CA ALA A 89 -7.93 -8.06 -12.88
C ALA A 89 -6.72 -8.99 -13.03
N LEU A 90 -5.94 -9.22 -11.96
CA LEU A 90 -4.83 -10.17 -12.00
C LEU A 90 -5.28 -11.61 -12.29
N ALA A 91 -6.34 -12.06 -11.62
CA ALA A 91 -6.88 -13.40 -11.82
C ALA A 91 -7.38 -13.60 -13.26
N ALA A 92 -8.10 -12.60 -13.79
CA ALA A 92 -8.57 -12.59 -15.17
C ALA A 92 -7.41 -12.62 -16.17
N LEU A 93 -6.36 -11.84 -15.95
CA LEU A 93 -5.16 -11.85 -16.78
C LEU A 93 -4.49 -13.23 -16.79
N ALA A 94 -4.29 -13.84 -15.62
CA ALA A 94 -3.69 -15.17 -15.51
C ALA A 94 -4.56 -16.26 -16.18
N ALA A 95 -5.89 -16.12 -16.11
CA ALA A 95 -6.84 -17.02 -16.73
C ALA A 95 -7.13 -16.70 -18.22
N ARG A 96 -6.46 -15.68 -18.80
CA ARG A 96 -6.69 -15.19 -20.17
C ARG A 96 -8.14 -14.77 -20.45
N GLN A 97 -8.82 -14.24 -19.44
CA GLN A 97 -10.20 -13.72 -19.52
C GLN A 97 -10.18 -12.21 -19.76
N PHE A 98 -9.85 -11.80 -20.98
CA PHE A 98 -9.55 -10.39 -21.29
C PHE A 98 -10.76 -9.46 -21.14
N GLU A 99 -11.98 -9.91 -21.45
CA GLU A 99 -13.20 -9.13 -21.21
C GLU A 99 -13.44 -8.87 -19.71
N THR A 100 -13.20 -9.88 -18.87
CA THR A 100 -13.26 -9.76 -17.41
C THR A 100 -12.20 -8.78 -16.89
N LEU A 101 -10.99 -8.83 -17.44
CA LEU A 101 -9.91 -7.89 -17.10
C LEU A 101 -10.31 -6.45 -17.45
N GLU A 102 -10.79 -6.20 -18.66
CA GLU A 102 -11.21 -4.85 -19.09
C GLU A 102 -12.34 -4.31 -18.21
N THR A 103 -13.31 -5.16 -17.87
CA THR A 103 -14.40 -4.81 -16.95
C THR A 103 -13.87 -4.41 -15.58
N ALA A 104 -13.00 -5.24 -14.98
CA ALA A 104 -12.40 -4.95 -13.67
C ALA A 104 -11.56 -3.67 -13.67
N VAL A 105 -10.78 -3.44 -14.74
CA VAL A 105 -9.97 -2.22 -14.92
C VAL A 105 -10.86 -0.97 -15.02
N SER A 106 -11.96 -1.05 -15.77
CA SER A 106 -12.93 0.03 -15.92
C SER A 106 -13.64 0.35 -14.61
N GLU A 107 -14.21 -0.67 -13.96
CA GLU A 107 -14.93 -0.52 -12.69
C GLU A 107 -14.04 0.04 -11.58
N GLY A 108 -12.82 -0.48 -11.42
CA GLY A 108 -11.90 0.08 -10.44
C GLY A 108 -11.43 1.50 -10.80
N GLY A 109 -11.37 1.86 -12.08
CA GLY A 109 -11.10 3.23 -12.51
C GLY A 109 -12.19 4.22 -12.05
N LEU A 110 -13.45 3.81 -12.16
CA LEU A 110 -14.59 4.59 -11.65
C LEU A 110 -14.50 4.76 -10.12
N LEU A 111 -14.20 3.67 -9.39
CA LEU A 111 -14.04 3.71 -7.93
C LEU A 111 -12.90 4.63 -7.49
N VAL A 112 -11.75 4.58 -8.17
CA VAL A 112 -10.58 5.43 -7.90
C VAL A 112 -10.93 6.91 -8.11
N GLY A 113 -11.64 7.24 -9.20
CA GLY A 113 -12.12 8.60 -9.44
C GLY A 113 -13.07 9.08 -8.33
N GLU A 114 -13.99 8.22 -7.91
CA GLU A 114 -14.93 8.54 -6.83
C GLU A 114 -14.23 8.75 -5.48
N VAL A 115 -13.26 7.88 -5.13
CA VAL A 115 -12.44 8.02 -3.91
C VAL A 115 -11.68 9.34 -3.94
N ARG A 116 -11.00 9.66 -5.06
CA ARG A 116 -10.26 10.92 -5.21
C ARG A 116 -11.15 12.13 -4.94
N ASP A 117 -12.31 12.16 -5.59
CA ASP A 117 -13.22 13.30 -5.52
C ASP A 117 -13.85 13.44 -4.12
N ARG A 118 -14.21 12.31 -3.48
CA ARG A 118 -14.72 12.30 -2.09
C ARG A 118 -13.63 12.72 -1.10
N SER A 119 -12.42 12.18 -1.22
CA SER A 119 -11.28 12.55 -0.37
C SER A 119 -10.98 14.04 -0.47
N ALA A 120 -10.95 14.60 -1.68
CA ALA A 120 -10.71 16.02 -1.90
C ALA A 120 -11.81 16.91 -1.26
N ARG A 121 -13.09 16.53 -1.42
CA ARG A 121 -14.21 17.25 -0.79
C ARG A 121 -14.17 17.18 0.73
N LEU A 122 -13.88 16.01 1.31
CA LEU A 122 -13.77 15.86 2.76
C LEU A 122 -12.58 16.65 3.31
N ARG A 123 -11.42 16.59 2.64
CA ARG A 123 -10.23 17.37 2.99
C ARG A 123 -10.53 18.88 2.99
N GLY A 124 -11.12 19.39 1.91
CA GLY A 124 -11.48 20.80 1.80
C GLY A 124 -12.44 21.26 2.90
N ARG A 125 -13.42 20.43 3.29
CA ARG A 125 -14.30 20.75 4.43
C ARG A 125 -13.59 20.77 5.77
N LEU A 126 -12.67 19.84 6.01
CA LEU A 126 -11.87 19.78 7.24
C LEU A 126 -10.90 20.96 7.34
N GLU A 127 -10.28 21.37 6.23
CA GLU A 127 -9.36 22.51 6.16
C GLU A 127 -10.09 23.86 6.30
N ALA A 128 -11.35 23.94 5.88
CA ALA A 128 -12.18 25.13 6.02
C ALA A 128 -12.78 25.35 7.42
N MET A 129 -12.46 24.49 8.40
CA MET A 129 -12.95 24.63 9.78
C MET A 129 -12.14 25.69 10.55
N ASP A 130 -12.70 26.90 10.67
CA ASP A 130 -12.08 28.02 11.40
C ASP A 130 -11.77 27.70 12.87
N GLU A 131 -12.48 26.74 13.47
CA GLU A 131 -12.24 26.29 14.84
C GLU A 131 -10.83 25.72 15.04
N PHE A 132 -10.19 25.19 13.99
CA PHE A 132 -8.86 24.60 13.99
C PHE A 132 -7.74 25.56 13.53
N GLY A 133 -8.06 26.85 13.34
CA GLY A 133 -7.08 27.89 13.02
C GLY A 133 -6.21 28.33 14.20
N LEU A 134 -5.58 29.51 14.10
CA LEU A 134 -4.72 30.07 15.15
C LEU A 134 -5.43 30.11 16.52
N GLY A 135 -4.72 29.68 17.58
CA GLY A 135 -5.26 29.64 18.94
C GLY A 135 -6.28 28.53 19.18
N ALA A 136 -6.36 27.52 18.30
CA ALA A 136 -7.19 26.33 18.52
C ALA A 136 -6.82 25.60 19.80
N GLU A 137 -5.53 25.56 20.17
CA GLU A 137 -5.04 24.99 21.43
C GLU A 137 -5.72 25.57 22.69
N MET A 138 -6.14 26.83 22.67
CA MET A 138 -6.82 27.47 23.81
C MET A 138 -8.33 27.24 23.83
N ARG A 139 -8.92 26.78 22.72
CA ARG A 139 -10.38 26.68 22.52
C ARG A 139 -10.87 25.24 22.39
N LEU A 140 -10.03 24.35 21.85
CA LEU A 140 -10.36 22.96 21.59
C LEU A 140 -9.50 22.03 22.42
N SER A 141 -10.10 20.94 22.88
CA SER A 141 -9.37 19.86 23.54
C SER A 141 -8.28 19.27 22.63
N ALA A 142 -7.20 18.77 23.24
CA ALA A 142 -6.17 18.03 22.52
C ALA A 142 -6.75 16.84 21.72
N ALA A 143 -7.76 16.15 22.26
CA ALA A 143 -8.43 15.03 21.62
C ALA A 143 -9.10 15.42 20.28
N ASN A 144 -9.82 16.54 20.23
CA ASN A 144 -10.47 16.99 18.99
C ASN A 144 -9.45 17.47 17.96
N ARG A 145 -8.37 18.14 18.38
CA ARG A 145 -7.26 18.55 17.49
C ARG A 145 -6.55 17.34 16.90
N GLU A 146 -6.26 16.34 17.71
CA GLU A 146 -5.64 15.10 17.26
C GLU A 146 -6.56 14.33 16.30
N ARG A 147 -7.85 14.25 16.60
CA ARG A 147 -8.85 13.64 15.71
C ARG A 147 -8.89 14.31 14.33
N HIS A 148 -8.92 15.63 14.29
CA HIS A 148 -8.88 16.40 13.05
C HIS A 148 -7.57 16.14 12.25
N ALA A 149 -6.42 16.19 12.92
CA ALA A 149 -5.14 15.89 12.31
C ALA A 149 -5.06 14.46 11.75
N ARG A 150 -5.58 13.46 12.49
CA ARG A 150 -5.67 12.07 12.03
C ARG A 150 -6.56 11.91 10.79
N LEU A 151 -7.71 12.59 10.74
CA LEU A 151 -8.58 12.58 9.55
C LEU A 151 -7.85 13.12 8.31
N LEU A 152 -7.15 14.25 8.44
CA LEU A 152 -6.37 14.83 7.34
C LEU A 152 -5.19 13.95 6.92
N ALA A 153 -4.52 13.30 7.89
CA ALA A 153 -3.46 12.34 7.61
C ALA A 153 -3.99 11.10 6.87
N ALA A 154 -5.11 10.54 7.33
CA ALA A 154 -5.74 9.39 6.69
C ALA A 154 -6.15 9.68 5.24
N LEU A 155 -6.64 10.89 4.94
CA LEU A 155 -7.00 11.26 3.58
C LEU A 155 -5.79 11.32 2.63
N ARG A 156 -4.58 11.61 3.14
CA ARG A 156 -3.37 11.65 2.31
C ARG A 156 -2.95 10.26 1.81
N SER A 157 -3.31 9.18 2.49
CA SER A 157 -3.02 7.82 2.00
C SER A 157 -3.75 7.51 0.68
N THR A 158 -4.81 8.25 0.35
CA THR A 158 -5.56 8.07 -0.90
C THR A 158 -4.91 8.75 -2.12
N ASP A 159 -3.94 9.64 -1.92
CA ASP A 159 -3.38 10.47 -3.00
C ASP A 159 -2.61 9.63 -4.05
N GLY A 160 -2.04 8.49 -3.64
CA GLY A 160 -1.31 7.58 -4.52
C GLY A 160 -2.18 6.62 -5.34
N LEU A 161 -3.48 6.48 -5.00
CA LEU A 161 -4.37 5.49 -5.63
C LEU A 161 -4.53 5.67 -7.15
N PRO A 162 -4.71 6.90 -7.70
CA PRO A 162 -4.81 7.08 -9.14
C PRO A 162 -3.57 6.60 -9.90
N GLY A 163 -2.37 6.90 -9.40
CA GLY A 163 -1.11 6.47 -10.01
C GLY A 163 -0.85 4.97 -9.86
N ALA A 164 -1.26 4.37 -8.73
CA ALA A 164 -1.22 2.92 -8.56
C ALA A 164 -2.16 2.23 -9.56
N TRP A 165 -3.42 2.65 -9.63
CA TRP A 165 -4.41 2.06 -10.52
C TRP A 165 -4.06 2.21 -12.00
N ALA A 166 -3.59 3.38 -12.43
CA ALA A 166 -3.17 3.60 -13.81
C ALA A 166 -2.05 2.64 -14.24
N ARG A 167 -1.09 2.37 -13.35
CA ARG A 167 -0.02 1.38 -13.59
C ARG A 167 -0.57 -0.04 -13.70
N LEU A 168 -1.50 -0.43 -12.83
CA LEU A 168 -2.17 -1.73 -12.92
C LEU A 168 -2.92 -1.88 -14.24
N ALA A 169 -3.74 -0.89 -14.61
CA ALA A 169 -4.53 -0.89 -15.84
C ALA A 169 -3.64 -0.99 -17.08
N SER A 170 -2.63 -0.12 -17.18
CA SER A 170 -1.70 -0.09 -18.30
C SER A 170 -0.93 -1.41 -18.42
N GLY A 171 -0.41 -1.94 -17.32
CA GLY A 171 0.33 -3.20 -17.31
C GLY A 171 -0.56 -4.39 -17.66
N GLY A 172 -1.75 -4.48 -17.06
CA GLY A 172 -2.69 -5.57 -17.30
C GLY A 172 -3.16 -5.63 -18.75
N LEU A 173 -3.57 -4.50 -19.32
CA LEU A 173 -4.02 -4.43 -20.71
C LEU A 173 -2.87 -4.70 -21.70
N SER A 174 -1.66 -4.21 -21.43
CA SER A 174 -0.48 -4.51 -22.25
C SER A 174 -0.15 -6.00 -22.23
N GLY A 175 -0.20 -6.63 -21.05
CA GLY A 175 -0.01 -8.07 -20.89
C GLY A 175 -1.07 -8.89 -21.61
N ALA A 176 -2.34 -8.49 -21.53
CA ALA A 176 -3.42 -9.13 -22.26
C ALA A 176 -3.23 -9.06 -23.77
N ARG A 177 -2.90 -7.88 -24.30
CA ARG A 177 -2.64 -7.67 -25.73
C ARG A 177 -1.44 -8.48 -26.21
N LEU A 178 -0.35 -8.50 -25.43
CA LEU A 178 0.81 -9.33 -25.73
C LEU A 178 0.42 -10.81 -25.78
N SER A 179 -0.30 -11.31 -24.78
CA SER A 179 -0.76 -12.71 -24.76
C SER A 179 -1.62 -13.05 -25.97
N ALA A 180 -2.48 -12.14 -26.43
CA ALA A 180 -3.30 -12.34 -27.62
C ALA A 180 -2.47 -12.39 -28.91
N LEU A 181 -1.47 -11.50 -29.06
CA LEU A 181 -0.56 -11.49 -30.21
C LEU A 181 0.27 -12.77 -30.29
N LEU A 182 0.78 -13.26 -29.15
CA LEU A 182 1.56 -14.49 -29.10
C LEU A 182 0.71 -15.73 -29.41
N ALA A 183 -0.52 -15.80 -28.88
CA ALA A 183 -1.45 -16.87 -29.24
C ALA A 183 -1.79 -16.85 -30.74
N ARG A 184 -2.02 -15.65 -31.30
CA ARG A 184 -2.29 -15.48 -32.73
C ARG A 184 -1.11 -15.92 -33.60
N HIS A 185 0.11 -15.57 -33.22
CA HIS A 185 1.33 -16.05 -33.88
C HIS A 185 1.37 -17.58 -33.92
N ASP A 186 1.16 -18.24 -32.77
CA ASP A 186 1.21 -19.70 -32.68
C ASP A 186 0.16 -20.38 -33.58
N GLU A 187 -1.06 -19.83 -33.64
CA GLU A 187 -2.12 -20.29 -34.56
C GLU A 187 -1.71 -20.15 -36.03
N LEU A 188 -1.13 -19.01 -36.42
CA LEU A 188 -0.69 -18.74 -37.79
C LEU A 188 0.45 -19.67 -38.21
N ILE A 189 1.43 -19.90 -37.34
CA ILE A 189 2.53 -20.85 -37.62
C ILE A 189 2.00 -22.28 -37.71
N ALA A 190 1.04 -22.68 -36.87
CA ALA A 190 0.39 -23.98 -37.00
C ALA A 190 -0.36 -24.13 -38.33
N SER A 191 -1.08 -23.10 -38.76
CA SER A 191 -1.76 -23.04 -40.07
C SER A 191 -0.75 -23.16 -41.23
N ALA A 192 0.35 -22.40 -41.16
CA ALA A 192 1.43 -22.43 -42.14
C ALA A 192 2.05 -23.82 -42.27
N ILE A 193 2.30 -24.50 -41.15
CA ILE A 193 2.85 -25.86 -41.14
C ILE A 193 1.89 -26.85 -41.80
N GLU A 194 0.59 -26.75 -41.54
CA GLU A 194 -0.42 -27.60 -42.15
C GLU A 194 -0.51 -27.37 -43.67
N ALA A 195 -0.55 -26.11 -44.09
CA ALA A 195 -0.52 -25.73 -45.50
C ALA A 195 0.75 -26.23 -46.20
N GLY A 196 1.91 -26.07 -45.57
CA GLY A 196 3.20 -26.54 -46.07
C GLY A 196 3.27 -28.06 -46.21
N ARG A 197 2.70 -28.82 -45.28
CA ARG A 197 2.56 -30.29 -45.40
C ARG A 197 1.66 -30.70 -46.55
N GLY A 198 0.61 -29.91 -46.84
CA GLY A 198 -0.26 -30.08 -47.99
C GLY A 198 0.36 -29.65 -49.34
N GLY A 199 1.59 -29.14 -49.33
CA GLY A 199 2.26 -28.62 -50.54
C GLY A 199 1.78 -27.23 -50.98
N ALA A 200 0.90 -26.58 -50.20
CA ALA A 200 0.41 -25.24 -50.46
C ALA A 200 1.40 -24.19 -49.97
N PHE A 201 2.63 -24.21 -50.50
CA PHE A 201 3.75 -23.40 -50.01
C PHE A 201 3.50 -21.89 -50.06
N GLN A 202 2.79 -21.39 -51.07
CA GLN A 202 2.48 -19.97 -51.16
C GLN A 202 1.55 -19.52 -50.03
N ALA A 203 0.49 -20.30 -49.74
CA ALA A 203 -0.39 -20.04 -48.61
C ALA A 203 0.36 -20.15 -47.27
N ALA A 204 1.27 -21.13 -47.15
CA ALA A 204 2.10 -21.26 -45.96
C ALA A 204 3.01 -20.04 -45.73
N ILE A 205 3.59 -19.48 -46.81
CA ILE A 205 4.41 -18.25 -46.73
C ILE A 205 3.56 -17.06 -46.29
N GLU A 206 2.34 -16.91 -46.83
CA GLU A 206 1.43 -15.83 -46.44
C GLU A 206 1.06 -15.88 -44.94
N GLU A 207 0.82 -17.09 -44.42
CA GLU A 207 0.56 -17.28 -42.99
C GLU A 207 1.79 -16.96 -42.11
N ILE A 208 3.00 -17.29 -42.56
CA ILE A 208 4.24 -16.91 -41.87
C ILE A 208 4.46 -15.40 -41.90
N ASP A 209 4.20 -14.73 -43.02
CA ASP A 209 4.31 -13.28 -43.12
C ASP A 209 3.31 -12.58 -42.16
N ALA A 210 2.10 -13.14 -41.99
CA ALA A 210 1.14 -12.69 -40.99
C ALA A 210 1.60 -12.96 -39.55
N ALA A 211 2.25 -14.11 -39.29
CA ALA A 211 2.81 -14.44 -37.98
C ALA A 211 3.95 -13.46 -37.61
N ALA A 212 4.84 -13.16 -38.55
CA ALA A 212 5.91 -12.17 -38.36
C ALA A 212 5.36 -10.78 -38.01
N ALA A 213 4.27 -10.35 -38.65
CA ALA A 213 3.60 -9.09 -38.31
C ALA A 213 3.07 -9.08 -36.86
N ALA A 214 2.57 -10.22 -36.36
CA ALA A 214 2.16 -10.33 -34.95
C ALA A 214 3.36 -10.21 -33.98
N LEU A 215 4.53 -10.75 -34.34
CA LEU A 215 5.76 -10.56 -33.56
C LEU A 215 6.27 -9.12 -33.59
N ASP A 216 6.10 -8.40 -34.69
CA ASP A 216 6.43 -6.98 -34.78
C ASP A 216 5.52 -6.11 -33.91
N ASP A 217 4.23 -6.43 -33.86
CA ASP A 217 3.29 -5.82 -32.93
C ASP A 217 3.65 -6.12 -31.48
N ALA A 218 4.06 -7.35 -31.18
CA ALA A 218 4.52 -7.75 -29.86
C ALA A 218 5.82 -7.02 -29.46
N ASP A 219 6.74 -6.81 -30.39
CA ASP A 219 7.99 -6.08 -30.12
C ASP A 219 7.75 -4.59 -29.87
N ARG A 220 6.78 -3.98 -30.55
CA ARG A 220 6.34 -2.61 -30.25
C ARG A 220 5.80 -2.50 -28.82
N LEU A 221 5.02 -3.48 -28.35
CA LEU A 221 4.56 -3.51 -26.95
C LEU A 221 5.71 -3.76 -25.98
N ARG A 222 6.63 -4.69 -26.30
CA ARG A 222 7.84 -4.92 -25.50
C ARG A 222 8.63 -3.62 -25.31
N ALA A 223 8.85 -2.85 -26.38
CA ALA A 223 9.58 -1.58 -26.31
C ALA A 223 8.89 -0.54 -25.40
N GLN A 224 7.54 -0.55 -25.33
CA GLN A 224 6.81 0.29 -24.39
C GLN A 224 7.01 -0.18 -22.94
N LEU A 225 6.95 -1.49 -22.71
CA LEU A 225 7.14 -2.12 -21.39
C LEU A 225 8.57 -1.99 -20.86
N ALA A 226 9.57 -1.90 -21.74
CA ALA A 226 10.98 -1.74 -21.40
C ALA A 226 11.28 -0.48 -20.55
N ASN A 227 10.37 0.51 -20.58
CA ASN A 227 10.50 1.72 -19.76
C ASN A 227 10.23 1.47 -18.27
N THR A 228 9.54 0.38 -17.93
CA THR A 228 9.06 0.10 -16.57
C THR A 228 9.41 -1.28 -16.06
N SER A 229 9.86 -2.20 -16.91
CA SER A 229 10.01 -3.61 -16.57
C SER A 229 11.21 -4.21 -17.30
N ASP A 230 11.83 -5.23 -16.69
CA ASP A 230 12.83 -6.03 -17.38
C ASP A 230 12.13 -6.90 -18.44
N VAL A 231 12.51 -6.71 -19.69
CA VAL A 231 11.93 -7.41 -20.84
C VAL A 231 12.95 -8.29 -21.56
N GLY A 232 14.13 -8.54 -20.97
CA GLY A 232 15.20 -9.31 -21.61
C GLY A 232 14.77 -10.72 -22.02
N THR A 233 14.01 -11.41 -21.16
CA THR A 233 13.44 -12.73 -21.48
C THR A 233 12.48 -12.67 -22.66
N LEU A 234 11.60 -11.66 -22.73
CA LEU A 234 10.66 -11.46 -23.83
C LEU A 234 11.38 -11.10 -25.14
N GLU A 235 12.40 -10.25 -25.08
CA GLU A 235 13.22 -9.87 -26.23
C GLU A 235 13.88 -11.08 -26.87
N GLU A 236 14.53 -11.90 -26.06
CA GLU A 236 15.20 -13.12 -26.51
C GLU A 236 14.20 -14.15 -27.05
N TRP A 237 13.01 -14.26 -26.43
CA TRP A 237 11.92 -15.11 -26.92
C TRP A 237 11.41 -14.66 -28.30
N LEU A 238 11.13 -13.36 -28.48
CA LEU A 238 10.66 -12.81 -29.75
C LEU A 238 11.70 -12.99 -30.86
N ARG A 239 12.98 -12.77 -30.53
CA ARG A 239 14.09 -12.96 -31.46
C ARG A 239 14.16 -14.40 -31.97
N ARG A 240 14.12 -15.39 -31.08
CA ARG A 240 14.17 -16.82 -31.46
C ARG A 240 12.99 -17.24 -32.33
N ASN A 241 11.79 -16.72 -32.05
CA ASN A 241 10.63 -17.00 -32.90
C ASN A 241 10.80 -16.37 -34.30
N ARG A 242 11.30 -15.14 -34.40
CA ARG A 242 11.62 -14.54 -35.72
C ARG A 242 12.66 -15.33 -36.51
N ASP A 243 13.69 -15.84 -35.83
CA ASP A 243 14.71 -16.68 -36.47
C ASP A 243 14.09 -17.97 -37.00
N TYR A 244 13.16 -18.57 -36.25
CA TYR A 244 12.40 -19.73 -36.68
C TYR A 244 11.49 -19.43 -37.88
N ASP A 245 10.68 -18.38 -37.82
CA ASP A 245 9.77 -17.97 -38.89
C ASP A 245 10.54 -17.73 -40.19
N THR A 246 11.68 -17.04 -40.10
CA THR A 246 12.57 -16.80 -41.24
C THR A 246 13.09 -18.11 -41.83
N ALA A 247 13.54 -19.05 -40.99
CA ALA A 247 14.04 -20.34 -41.45
C ALA A 247 12.93 -21.20 -42.08
N LEU A 248 11.73 -21.19 -41.51
CA LEU A 248 10.56 -21.90 -42.01
C LEU A 248 10.10 -21.33 -43.36
N ARG A 249 10.05 -19.99 -43.49
CA ARG A 249 9.73 -19.31 -44.75
C ARG A 249 10.72 -19.69 -45.85
N ASN A 250 12.01 -19.64 -45.56
CA ASN A 250 13.07 -20.03 -46.49
C ASN A 250 12.96 -21.50 -46.92
N LEU A 251 12.52 -22.39 -46.03
CA LEU A 251 12.24 -23.79 -46.34
C LEU A 251 11.09 -23.93 -47.34
N TYR A 252 9.99 -23.19 -47.16
CA TYR A 252 8.86 -23.24 -48.08
C TYR A 252 9.15 -22.58 -49.43
N GLU A 253 9.91 -21.50 -49.47
CA GLU A 253 10.40 -20.93 -50.74
C GLU A 253 11.27 -21.92 -51.52
N ALA A 254 12.25 -22.55 -50.84
CA ALA A 254 13.11 -23.55 -51.46
C ALA A 254 12.32 -24.79 -51.94
N SER A 255 11.30 -25.19 -51.18
CA SER A 255 10.42 -26.32 -51.51
C SER A 255 9.53 -26.00 -52.71
N ALA A 256 8.95 -24.80 -52.78
CA ALA A 256 8.17 -24.33 -53.91
C ALA A 256 8.97 -24.29 -55.21
N ALA A 257 10.25 -23.89 -55.13
CA ALA A 257 11.15 -23.83 -56.28
C ALA A 257 11.67 -25.21 -56.76
N SER A 258 11.47 -26.29 -55.98
CA SER A 258 12.08 -27.60 -56.25
C SER A 258 11.05 -28.75 -56.21
N PRO A 259 10.45 -29.12 -57.36
CA PRO A 259 9.46 -30.20 -57.45
C PRO A 259 9.96 -31.58 -56.97
N ALA A 260 11.27 -31.82 -57.05
CA ALA A 260 11.89 -33.10 -56.69
C ALA A 260 12.38 -33.18 -55.24
N PHE A 261 12.31 -32.09 -54.45
CA PHE A 261 12.76 -31.99 -53.04
C PHE A 261 14.20 -32.49 -52.76
N LYS A 262 15.06 -32.61 -53.77
CA LYS A 262 16.40 -33.22 -53.68
C LYS A 262 17.53 -32.25 -53.96
N THR A 263 17.25 -30.96 -54.05
CA THR A 263 18.26 -29.92 -54.30
C THR A 263 19.11 -29.68 -53.06
N ALA A 264 20.31 -29.11 -53.25
CA ALA A 264 21.19 -28.75 -52.14
C ALA A 264 20.58 -27.63 -51.28
N GLU A 265 19.79 -26.76 -51.91
CA GLU A 265 19.06 -25.63 -51.34
C GLU A 265 18.01 -26.12 -50.34
N VAL A 266 17.15 -27.06 -50.74
CA VAL A 266 16.13 -27.64 -49.84
C VAL A 266 16.80 -28.32 -48.64
N ARG A 267 17.88 -29.10 -48.88
CA ARG A 267 18.63 -29.72 -47.77
C ARG A 267 19.25 -28.69 -46.81
N ARG A 268 19.71 -27.55 -47.32
CA ARG A 268 20.25 -26.46 -46.49
C ARG A 268 19.14 -25.81 -45.68
N ALA A 269 17.99 -25.52 -46.29
CA ALA A 269 16.86 -24.89 -45.61
C ALA A 269 16.27 -25.80 -44.51
N ILE A 270 16.19 -27.12 -44.75
CA ILE A 270 15.78 -28.09 -43.72
C ILE A 270 16.72 -28.06 -42.50
N ARG A 271 18.05 -27.96 -42.72
CA ARG A 271 19.00 -27.87 -41.61
C ARG A 271 18.84 -26.56 -40.83
N ALA A 272 18.67 -25.44 -41.54
CA ALA A 272 18.47 -24.15 -40.91
C ALA A 272 17.17 -24.09 -40.10
N GLU A 273 16.05 -24.62 -40.63
CA GLU A 273 14.79 -24.72 -39.88
C GLU A 273 14.95 -25.57 -38.62
N ARG A 274 15.63 -26.73 -38.73
CA ARG A 274 15.88 -27.59 -37.57
C ARG A 274 16.72 -26.88 -36.50
N GLU A 275 17.80 -26.23 -36.91
CA GLU A 275 18.68 -25.48 -36.00
C GLU A 275 17.92 -24.35 -35.29
N ALA A 276 17.12 -23.56 -36.03
CA ALA A 276 16.30 -22.51 -35.44
C ALA A 276 15.23 -23.08 -34.49
N ARG A 277 14.60 -24.20 -34.87
CA ARG A 277 13.61 -24.89 -34.05
C ARG A 277 14.18 -25.40 -32.73
N GLU A 278 15.43 -25.89 -32.75
CA GLU A 278 16.13 -26.35 -31.54
C GLU A 278 16.42 -25.20 -30.55
N GLN A 279 16.46 -23.95 -31.03
CA GLN A 279 16.63 -22.76 -30.19
C GLN A 279 15.33 -22.27 -29.55
N LEU A 280 14.17 -22.71 -30.05
CA LEU A 280 12.88 -22.31 -29.50
C LEU A 280 12.77 -22.74 -28.03
N PRO A 281 12.24 -21.88 -27.15
CA PRO A 281 12.05 -22.23 -25.75
C PRO A 281 11.12 -23.44 -25.62
N GLY A 282 11.57 -24.44 -24.86
CA GLY A 282 10.77 -25.63 -24.60
C GLY A 282 9.51 -25.29 -23.80
N ASN A 283 8.35 -25.61 -24.37
CA ASN A 283 7.01 -25.58 -23.78
C ASN A 283 6.48 -24.15 -23.47
N THR A 284 5.16 -24.05 -23.28
CA THR A 284 4.41 -22.83 -22.89
C THR A 284 4.86 -22.18 -21.57
N ASN A 285 5.80 -22.79 -20.83
CA ASN A 285 6.40 -22.24 -19.61
C ASN A 285 7.14 -20.91 -19.87
N GLY A 286 7.71 -20.71 -21.06
CA GLY A 286 8.36 -19.44 -21.41
C GLY A 286 7.39 -18.25 -21.36
N LEU A 287 6.14 -18.47 -21.79
CA LEU A 287 5.07 -17.48 -21.74
C LEU A 287 4.66 -17.15 -20.29
N VAL A 288 4.66 -18.14 -19.40
CA VAL A 288 4.38 -17.92 -17.97
C VAL A 288 5.48 -17.07 -17.33
N ILE A 289 6.75 -17.32 -17.64
CA ILE A 289 7.88 -16.53 -17.13
C ILE A 289 7.81 -15.09 -17.65
N ILE A 290 7.57 -14.90 -18.94
CA ILE A 290 7.40 -13.57 -19.55
C ILE A 290 6.26 -12.80 -18.86
N MET A 291 5.12 -13.46 -18.64
CA MET A 291 3.99 -12.83 -17.96
C MET A 291 4.29 -12.55 -16.48
N ALA A 292 5.09 -13.39 -15.82
CA ALA A 292 5.56 -13.16 -14.45
C ALA A 292 6.50 -11.94 -14.37
N ASP A 293 7.45 -11.80 -15.31
CA ASP A 293 8.36 -10.65 -15.38
C ASP A 293 7.58 -9.34 -15.58
N ILE A 294 6.58 -9.34 -16.46
CA ILE A 294 5.67 -8.19 -16.67
C ILE A 294 4.82 -7.92 -15.43
N ALA A 295 4.27 -8.95 -14.78
CA ALA A 295 3.50 -8.82 -13.55
C ALA A 295 4.33 -8.23 -12.40
N GLN A 296 5.59 -8.67 -12.30
CA GLN A 296 6.55 -8.22 -11.30
C GLN A 296 7.00 -6.77 -11.55
N GLY A 297 7.10 -6.36 -12.82
CA GLY A 297 7.56 -5.04 -13.24
C GLY A 297 6.59 -3.88 -13.02
N GLY A 298 5.32 -4.11 -12.64
CA GLY A 298 4.41 -2.98 -12.38
C GLY A 298 3.08 -3.31 -11.73
N LEU A 299 2.49 -4.47 -12.03
CA LEU A 299 1.17 -4.83 -11.49
C LEU A 299 1.22 -5.16 -10.00
N ASN A 300 2.24 -5.90 -9.56
CA ASN A 300 2.42 -6.21 -8.13
C ASN A 300 2.64 -4.93 -7.31
N GLN A 301 3.45 -4.00 -7.82
CA GLN A 301 3.70 -2.71 -7.16
C GLN A 301 2.45 -1.84 -7.08
N ALA A 302 1.61 -1.87 -8.11
CA ALA A 302 0.33 -1.17 -8.09
C ALA A 302 -0.62 -1.71 -7.01
N ILE A 303 -0.74 -3.04 -6.88
CA ILE A 303 -1.58 -3.65 -5.84
C ILE A 303 -1.03 -3.39 -4.45
N ILE A 304 0.29 -3.44 -4.28
CA ILE A 304 0.93 -3.06 -3.01
C ILE A 304 0.52 -1.64 -2.63
N GLY A 305 0.54 -0.69 -3.56
CA GLY A 305 0.08 0.68 -3.31
C GLY A 305 -1.38 0.78 -2.87
N VAL A 306 -2.27 0.00 -3.48
CA VAL A 306 -3.69 -0.05 -3.10
C VAL A 306 -3.88 -0.68 -1.71
N GLU A 307 -3.23 -1.80 -1.43
CA GLU A 307 -3.33 -2.49 -0.13
C GLU A 307 -2.65 -1.70 0.99
N GLN A 308 -1.60 -0.95 0.69
CA GLN A 308 -0.99 -0.02 1.65
C GLN A 308 -1.97 1.10 2.02
N ALA A 309 -2.57 1.78 1.03
CA ALA A 309 -3.57 2.82 1.29
C ALA A 309 -4.76 2.28 2.10
N ARG A 310 -5.20 1.06 1.78
CA ARG A 310 -6.23 0.33 2.53
C ARG A 310 -5.82 0.10 3.99
N GLY A 311 -4.62 -0.40 4.22
CA GLY A 311 -4.08 -0.66 5.55
C GLY A 311 -3.99 0.61 6.39
N GLU A 312 -3.47 1.69 5.81
CA GLU A 312 -3.35 3.00 6.46
C GLU A 312 -4.72 3.59 6.83
N LEU A 313 -5.71 3.50 5.93
CA LEU A 313 -7.09 3.93 6.22
C LEU A 313 -7.74 3.11 7.33
N SER A 314 -7.56 1.79 7.30
CA SER A 314 -8.12 0.88 8.31
C SER A 314 -7.52 1.15 9.69
N ALA A 315 -6.20 1.33 9.76
CA ALA A 315 -5.50 1.68 11.00
C ALA A 315 -5.98 3.03 11.56
N ALA A 316 -6.05 4.06 10.71
CA ALA A 316 -6.54 5.38 11.12
C ALA A 316 -7.98 5.33 11.64
N LEU A 317 -8.87 4.58 10.99
CA LEU A 317 -10.26 4.41 11.44
C LEU A 317 -10.36 3.64 12.77
N ALA A 318 -9.49 2.66 13.01
CA ALA A 318 -9.44 1.95 14.28
C ALA A 318 -9.04 2.90 15.43
N GLU A 319 -8.00 3.71 15.22
CA GLU A 319 -7.57 4.72 16.20
C GLU A 319 -8.63 5.79 16.47
N LEU A 320 -9.30 6.28 15.42
CA LEU A 320 -10.37 7.29 15.52
C LEU A 320 -11.54 6.75 16.37
N ARG A 321 -11.93 5.49 16.20
CA ARG A 321 -12.99 4.83 16.99
C ARG A 321 -12.57 4.55 18.43
N ALA A 322 -11.31 4.16 18.64
CA ALA A 322 -10.76 3.98 19.99
C ALA A 322 -10.78 5.30 20.78
N SER A 323 -10.46 6.41 20.11
CA SER A 323 -10.47 7.76 20.70
C SER A 323 -11.87 8.25 21.08
N GLU A 324 -12.92 7.82 20.38
CA GLU A 324 -14.32 8.10 20.76
C GLU A 324 -14.77 7.35 22.02
N SER A 325 -14.11 6.23 22.32
CA SER A 325 -14.48 5.30 23.39
C SER A 325 -13.71 5.55 24.70
N GLY A 326 -13.14 6.74 24.89
CA GLY A 326 -12.23 7.08 26.01
C GLY A 326 -12.70 6.60 27.40
N PRO A 327 -11.77 6.44 28.37
CA PRO A 327 -12.05 5.77 29.64
C PRO A 327 -13.23 6.45 30.32
N GLY A 328 -14.32 5.69 30.53
CA GLY A 328 -15.46 6.17 31.30
C GLY A 328 -15.00 6.68 32.67
N PRO A 329 -15.74 7.61 33.30
CA PRO A 329 -15.36 8.15 34.60
C PRO A 329 -15.03 6.98 35.52
N ALA A 330 -13.80 6.96 36.05
CA ALA A 330 -13.40 5.97 37.03
C ALA A 330 -14.48 5.99 38.12
N ALA A 331 -15.19 4.87 38.27
CA ALA A 331 -16.14 4.71 39.34
C ALA A 331 -15.41 5.08 40.64
N PRO A 332 -16.00 5.92 41.52
CA PRO A 332 -15.35 6.29 42.76
C PRO A 332 -14.93 5.00 43.47
N SER A 333 -13.62 4.86 43.69
CA SER A 333 -13.05 3.72 44.37
C SER A 333 -13.80 3.53 45.69
N SER A 334 -14.45 2.38 45.81
CA SER A 334 -15.12 1.98 47.06
C SER A 334 -14.14 2.18 48.22
N PRO A 335 -14.56 2.80 49.33
CA PRO A 335 -13.69 2.98 50.48
C PRO A 335 -13.21 1.62 51.00
N PRO A 336 -11.98 1.53 51.54
CA PRO A 336 -11.41 0.26 51.98
C PRO A 336 -12.30 -0.38 53.04
N ALA A 337 -12.69 -1.63 52.80
CA ALA A 337 -13.48 -2.43 53.71
C ALA A 337 -12.75 -2.54 55.07
N ALA A 338 -13.42 -2.12 56.13
CA ALA A 338 -12.95 -2.29 57.49
C ALA A 338 -12.79 -3.79 57.78
N SER A 339 -11.57 -4.18 58.17
CA SER A 339 -11.21 -5.53 58.57
C SER A 339 -12.05 -5.97 59.76
N VAL A 340 -13.00 -6.89 59.55
CA VAL A 340 -13.73 -7.57 60.63
C VAL A 340 -12.83 -8.67 61.20
N PRO A 341 -12.58 -8.73 62.51
CA PRO A 341 -11.77 -9.78 63.11
C PRO A 341 -12.52 -11.12 63.15
N PRO A 342 -11.81 -12.27 63.09
CA PRO A 342 -12.43 -13.58 62.97
C PRO A 342 -13.14 -13.97 64.29
N SER A 343 -14.45 -14.24 64.19
CA SER A 343 -15.24 -14.81 65.27
C SER A 343 -14.82 -16.27 65.52
N SER A 344 -14.51 -16.54 66.78
CA SER A 344 -14.20 -17.85 67.34
C SER A 344 -15.38 -18.82 67.21
N ARG A 345 -15.05 -20.03 66.75
CA ARG A 345 -15.92 -21.20 66.63
C ARG A 345 -16.14 -21.83 68.03
N PRO A 346 -17.37 -22.20 68.42
CA PRO A 346 -17.57 -23.23 69.43
C PRO A 346 -18.06 -24.54 68.80
N ALA A 347 -17.77 -25.60 69.54
CA ALA A 347 -17.77 -27.00 69.15
C ALA A 347 -19.17 -27.67 69.18
N ALA A 348 -19.26 -28.74 68.38
CA ALA A 348 -19.99 -30.00 68.54
C ALA A 348 -21.17 -30.10 69.54
N SER A 349 -22.29 -30.71 69.11
CA SER A 349 -22.57 -32.13 69.40
C SER A 349 -24.00 -32.54 69.00
N ALA A 350 -24.07 -33.82 68.58
CA ALA A 350 -25.16 -34.78 68.72
C ALA A 350 -26.45 -34.69 67.87
N ALA A 351 -26.64 -35.81 67.16
CA ALA A 351 -27.85 -36.38 66.57
C ALA A 351 -28.91 -36.74 67.66
N PRO A 352 -30.03 -37.45 67.38
CA PRO A 352 -30.19 -38.60 66.48
C PRO A 352 -30.73 -38.30 65.08
#